data_AF-A0A3B5B4N6-F1
#
_entry.id   AF-A0A3B5B4N6-F1
#
_cell.length_a   1.000
_cell.length_b   1.000
_cell.length_c   1.000
_cell.angle_alpha   90.00
_cell.angle_beta   90.00
_cell.angle_gamma   90.00
#
_symmetry.space_group_name_H-M   'P 1'
#
loop_
_entity.id
_entity.type
_entity.pdbx_description
1 polymer ?
#
loop_
_entity_poly.entity_id
_entity_poly.type
_entity_poly.pdbx_seq_one_letter_code
_entity_poly.pdbx_strand_id
1 'polypeptide(L)' 'MRAVLVWKETFREQCVYDLAFKPDGSQLIIAAGLRVLVYDAADGALIQPLKGHKDIVYCVAYAKDVSSKITCCG' A
#
# COMPACT_ATOMS: atom_id res chain seq x y z
N MET A 1 23.40 5.08 -13.77
CA MET A 1 21.96 5.14 -13.44
C MET A 1 21.78 6.03 -12.22
N ARG A 2 20.92 7.05 -12.30
CA ARG A 2 20.67 7.98 -11.19
C ARG A 2 19.24 7.72 -10.72
N ALA A 3 19.08 7.22 -9.50
CA ALA A 3 17.76 7.10 -8.89
C ALA A 3 17.26 8.51 -8.53
N VAL A 4 16.08 8.87 -9.00
CA VAL A 4 15.44 10.16 -8.69
C VAL A 4 14.30 9.87 -7.72
N LEU A 5 14.30 10.56 -6.58
CA LEU A 5 13.17 10.52 -5.66
C LEU A 5 12.00 11.26 -6.31
N VAL A 6 10.95 10.52 -6.67
CA VAL A 6 9.74 11.11 -7.26
C VAL A 6 8.87 11.74 -6.18
N TRP A 7 8.62 10.98 -5.11
CA TRP A 7 7.79 11.44 -4.00
C TRP A 7 8.20 10.76 -2.69
N LYS A 8 7.77 11.37 -1.57
CA LYS A 8 7.98 10.86 -0.22
C LYS A 8 6.78 11.24 0.63
N GLU A 9 6.28 10.28 1.38
CA GLU A 9 5.29 10.50 2.43
C GLU A 9 5.83 10.10 3.80
N THR A 10 5.29 10.67 4.88
CA THR A 10 5.71 10.39 6.24
C THR A 10 4.49 10.22 7.13
N PHE A 11 4.31 9.01 7.63
CA PHE A 11 3.25 8.69 8.60
C PHE A 11 3.72 9.12 9.99
N ARG A 12 3.02 10.08 10.60
CA ARG A 12 3.42 10.63 11.92
C ARG A 12 2.99 9.79 13.11
N GLU A 13 2.06 8.85 12.93
CA GLU A 13 1.40 8.17 14.06
C GLU A 13 1.13 6.68 13.85
N GLN A 14 1.63 6.08 12.75
CA GLN A 14 1.35 4.68 12.42
C GLN A 14 2.63 3.98 11.97
N CYS A 15 2.88 2.79 12.52
CA CYS A 15 3.93 1.92 12.05
C CYS A 15 3.51 1.30 10.72
N VAL A 16 4.42 1.33 9.74
CA VAL A 16 4.27 0.58 8.51
C VAL A 16 4.74 -0.84 8.76
N TYR A 17 3.84 -1.81 8.61
CA TYR A 17 4.17 -3.22 8.82
C TYR A 17 4.64 -3.89 7.54
N ASP A 18 4.00 -3.54 6.42
CA ASP A 18 4.28 -4.16 5.13
C ASP A 18 3.86 -3.24 3.97
N LEU A 19 4.43 -3.50 2.79
CA LEU A 19 4.13 -2.78 1.56
C LEU A 19 4.24 -3.70 0.35
N ALA A 20 3.33 -3.53 -0.61
CA ALA A 20 3.28 -4.35 -1.81
C ALA A 20 2.95 -3.53 -3.05
N PHE A 21 3.74 -3.73 -4.10
CA PHE A 21 3.46 -3.16 -5.42
C PHE A 21 2.47 -4.03 -6.18
N LYS A 22 1.61 -3.38 -6.96
CA LYS A 22 0.81 -4.05 -7.96
C LYS A 22 1.74 -4.58 -9.06
N PRO A 23 1.49 -5.77 -9.63
CA PRO A 23 2.35 -6.33 -10.66
C PRO A 23 2.49 -5.47 -11.93
N ASP A 24 1.52 -4.58 -12.19
CA ASP A 24 1.57 -3.63 -13.30
C ASP A 24 2.35 -2.34 -12.98
N GLY A 25 2.82 -2.18 -11.74
CA GLY A 25 3.55 -1.00 -11.28
C GLY A 25 2.73 0.27 -11.18
N SER A 26 1.40 0.21 -11.38
CA SER A 26 0.53 1.39 -11.32
C SER A 26 0.20 1.80 -9.89
N GLN A 27 0.17 0.84 -8.97
CA GLN A 27 -0.31 1.05 -7.60
C GLN A 27 0.66 0.48 -6.57
N LEU A 28 0.69 1.12 -5.42
CA LEU A 28 1.42 0.71 -4.23
C LEU A 28 0.44 0.59 -3.06
N ILE A 29 0.49 -0.52 -2.33
CA ILE A 29 -0.27 -0.70 -1.10
C ILE A 29 0.68 -0.61 0.09
N ILE A 30 0.23 0.05 1.14
CA ILE A 30 0.94 0.20 2.40
C ILE A 30 0.02 -0.22 3.54
N ALA A 31 0.47 -1.16 4.37
CA ALA A 31 -0.18 -1.50 5.63
C ALA A 31 0.35 -0.58 6.74
N ALA A 32 -0.50 0.32 7.22
CA ALA A 32 -0.19 1.29 8.27
C ALA A 32 -1.15 1.08 9.46
N GLY A 33 -0.71 0.28 10.44
CA GLY A 33 -1.53 -0.09 11.59
C GLY A 33 -2.82 -0.80 11.18
N LEU A 34 -3.96 -0.17 11.49
CA LEU A 34 -5.30 -0.68 11.17
C LEU A 34 -5.77 -0.32 9.74
N ARG A 35 -4.97 0.45 9.00
CA ARG A 35 -5.36 1.02 7.71
C ARG A 35 -4.49 0.43 6.62
N VAL A 36 -5.13 0.11 5.50
CA VAL A 36 -4.42 -0.25 4.27
C VAL A 36 -4.59 0.92 3.31
N LEU A 37 -3.49 1.53 2.90
CA LEU A 37 -3.47 2.70 2.05
C LEU A 37 -3.05 2.29 0.64
N VAL A 38 -3.84 2.68 -0.36
CA VAL A 38 -3.55 2.45 -1.77
C VAL A 38 -3.10 3.77 -2.39
N TYR A 39 -1.90 3.77 -2.93
CA TYR A 39 -1.25 4.88 -3.60
C TYR A 39 -1.07 4.60 -5.08
N ASP A 40 -1.07 5.67 -5.87
CA ASP A 40 -0.56 5.65 -7.22
C ASP A 40 0.97 5.70 -7.19
N ALA A 41 1.62 4.78 -7.90
CA ALA A 41 3.07 4.67 -7.88
C ALA A 41 3.78 5.76 -8.68
N ALA A 42 3.10 6.39 -9.65
CA ALA A 42 3.69 7.43 -10.50
C ALA A 42 3.79 8.76 -9.75
N ASP A 43 2.70 9.17 -9.11
CA ASP A 43 2.59 10.52 -8.54
C ASP A 43 2.58 10.52 -7.01
N GLY A 44 2.42 9.35 -6.38
CA GLY A 44 2.25 9.26 -4.93
C GLY A 44 0.88 9.71 -4.43
N ALA A 45 -0.10 9.82 -5.32
CA ALA A 45 -1.44 10.20 -4.94
C ALA A 45 -2.12 9.08 -4.14
N LEU A 46 -2.70 9.41 -2.99
CA LEU A 46 -3.53 8.46 -2.24
C LEU A 46 -4.82 8.21 -3.04
N ILE A 47 -4.93 7.03 -3.66
CA ILE A 47 -6.11 6.62 -4.42
C ILE A 47 -7.24 6.30 -3.45
N GLN A 48 -6.98 5.42 -2.49
CA GLN A 48 -8.01 5.00 -1.55
C GLN A 48 -7.42 4.44 -0.23
N PRO A 49 -7.95 4.86 0.92
CA PRO A 49 -7.73 4.17 2.18
C PRO A 49 -8.79 3.07 2.38
N LEU A 50 -8.35 1.82 2.45
CA LEU A 50 -9.18 0.69 2.87
C LEU A 50 -9.29 0.70 4.40
N LYS A 51 -10.53 0.88 4.86
CA LYS A 51 -10.91 0.89 6.27
C LYS A 51 -11.90 -0.25 6.50
N GLY A 52 -11.69 -1.03 7.56
CA GLY A 52 -12.52 -2.19 7.86
C GLY A 52 -11.85 -3.18 8.81
N HIS A 53 -10.52 -3.15 8.88
CA HIS A 53 -9.75 -3.96 9.81
C HIS A 53 -9.93 -3.46 11.24
N LYS A 54 -10.40 -4.36 12.12
CA LYS A 54 -10.52 -4.13 13.56
C LYS A 54 -9.21 -4.37 14.30
N ASP A 55 -8.24 -4.98 13.62
CA ASP A 55 -6.93 -5.33 14.16
C ASP A 55 -5.81 -4.89 13.19
N ILE A 56 -4.58 -4.93 13.68
CA ILE A 56 -3.39 -4.47 12.97
C ILE A 56 -3.18 -5.35 11.74
N VAL A 57 -3.00 -4.72 10.58
CA VAL A 57 -2.69 -5.41 9.35
C VAL A 57 -1.18 -5.62 9.31
N TYR A 58 -0.78 -6.88 9.47
CA TYR A 58 0.64 -7.24 9.51
C TYR A 58 1.23 -7.43 8.11
N CYS A 59 0.45 -7.97 7.16
CA CYS A 59 0.93 -8.16 5.80
C CYS A 59 -0.12 -7.78 4.76
N VAL A 60 0.34 -7.28 3.62
CA VAL A 60 -0.48 -6.92 2.46
C VAL A 60 0.15 -7.49 1.20
N ALA A 61 -0.67 -8.07 0.33
CA ALA A 61 -0.20 -8.56 -0.96
C ALA A 61 -1.25 -8.37 -2.05
N TYR A 62 -0.78 -7.98 -3.23
CA TYR A 62 -1.59 -8.02 -4.45
C TYR A 62 -1.70 -9.46 -4.96
N ALA A 63 -2.94 -9.93 -5.16
CA ALA A 63 -3.17 -11.14 -5.91
C ALA A 63 -2.87 -10.88 -7.39
N LYS A 64 -2.02 -11.71 -8.00
CA LYS A 64 -1.69 -11.69 -9.42
C LYS A 64 -2.76 -12.36 -10.28
N ASP A 65 -4.03 -12.15 -9.94
CA ASP A 65 -5.16 -12.72 -10.68
C ASP A 65 -5.88 -11.60 -11.44
N VAL A 66 -6.60 -11.95 -12.51
CA VAL A 66 -7.24 -11.01 -13.46
C VAL A 66 -8.20 -10.01 -12.78
N SER A 67 -8.48 -10.21 -11.48
CA SER A 67 -9.41 -9.44 -10.66
C SER A 67 -8.77 -8.51 -9.60
N SER A 68 -7.45 -8.27 -9.61
CA SER A 68 -6.76 -7.26 -8.74
C SER A 68 -7.19 -7.29 -7.26
N LYS A 69 -7.44 -8.48 -6.69
CA LYS A 69 -7.86 -8.60 -5.29
C LYS A 69 -6.70 -8.27 -4.36
N ILE A 70 -7.00 -7.51 -3.31
CA ILE A 70 -6.06 -7.18 -2.24
C ILE A 70 -6.29 -8.19 -1.13
N THR A 71 -5.24 -8.93 -0.79
CA THR A 71 -5.23 -9.88 0.33
C THR A 71 -4.43 -9.30 1.47
N CYS A 72 -4.98 -9.40 2.67
CA CYS A 72 -4.33 -8.95 3.91
C CYS A 72 -4.61 -9.98 5.00
N CYS A 73 -3.62 -10.23 5.85
CA CYS A 73 -3.76 -11.06 7.04
C CYS A 73 -3.68 -10.18 8.29
N GLY A 74 -4.61 -10.43 9.21
CA GLY A 74 -4.69 -9.86 10.55
C GLY A 74 -4.95 -10.98 11.53
#